data_AF-A0A7K2XI56-F1
#
_entry.id   AF-A0A7K2XI56-F1
#
_cell.length_a   1.000
_cell.length_b   1.000
_cell.length_c   1.000
_cell.angle_alpha   90.00
_cell.angle_beta   90.00
_cell.angle_gamma   90.00
#
_symmetry.space_group_name_H-M   'P 1'
#
loop_
_entity.id
_entity.type
_entity.pdbx_description
1 polymer ?
#
loop_
_entity_poly.entity_id
_entity_poly.type
_entity_poly.pdbx_seq_one_letter_code
_entity_poly.pdbx_strand_id
1 'polypeptide(L)' 'EGGDPVLEVWAPAAGRTGGGLVVRDTGDGWEPAEIERYQSRLVDGRVVVERVTDDGVAEPGLPVRVRGV' A
#
# COMPACT_ATOMS: atom_id res chain seq x y z
N GLU A 1 -22.57 2.09 -1.39
CA GLU A 1 -21.66 1.05 -1.91
C GLU A 1 -20.23 1.43 -1.51
N GLY A 2 -19.40 0.45 -1.12
CA GLY A 2 -18.01 0.69 -0.73
C GLY A 2 -17.15 0.87 -1.99
N GLY A 3 -16.74 2.11 -2.27
CA GLY A 3 -15.99 2.49 -3.47
C GLY A 3 -14.49 2.62 -3.27
N ASP A 4 -14.00 2.46 -2.02
CA ASP A 4 -12.59 2.60 -1.73
C ASP A 4 -11.77 1.43 -2.30
N PRO A 5 -10.60 1.73 -2.89
CA PRO A 5 -9.74 0.71 -3.48
C PRO A 5 -9.21 -0.26 -2.41
N VAL A 6 -9.02 -1.51 -2.82
CA VAL A 6 -8.37 -2.54 -2.00
C VAL A 6 -6.97 -2.78 -2.56
N LEU A 7 -5.98 -2.84 -1.69
CA LEU A 7 -4.60 -3.19 -2.06
C LEU A 7 -4.49 -4.70 -2.24
N GLU A 8 -4.41 -5.16 -3.49
CA GLU A 8 -4.02 -6.54 -3.79
C GLU A 8 -2.50 -6.66 -3.77
N VAL A 9 -1.98 -7.45 -2.83
CA VAL A 9 -0.55 -7.56 -2.57
C VAL A 9 -0.11 -9.01 -2.70
N TRP A 10 0.87 -9.26 -3.56
CA TRP A 10 1.54 -10.55 -3.64
C TRP A 10 2.70 -10.63 -2.65
N ALA A 11 2.93 -11.81 -2.08
CA ALA A 11 4.07 -12.04 -1.21
C ALA A 11 5.38 -11.72 -1.95
N PRO A 12 6.22 -10.81 -1.43
CA PRO A 12 7.54 -10.58 -2.02
C PRO A 12 8.46 -11.77 -1.75
N ALA A 13 9.50 -11.93 -2.58
CA ALA A 13 10.54 -12.92 -2.33
C ALA A 13 11.22 -12.66 -0.96
N ALA A 14 11.67 -13.72 -0.28
CA ALA A 14 12.31 -13.61 1.03
C ALA A 14 13.53 -12.67 1.00
N GLY A 15 13.60 -11.75 1.98
CA GLY A 15 14.64 -10.72 2.05
C GLY A 15 14.50 -9.58 1.05
N ARG A 16 13.43 -9.55 0.25
CA ARG A 16 13.11 -8.46 -0.69
C ARG A 16 11.88 -7.67 -0.21
N THR A 17 11.78 -6.45 -0.70
CA THR A 17 10.60 -5.59 -0.53
C THR A 17 9.82 -5.50 -1.85
N GLY A 18 8.50 -5.42 -1.72
CA GLY A 18 7.60 -4.94 -2.78
C GLY A 18 7.20 -3.48 -2.52
N GLY A 19 6.63 -2.81 -3.51
CA GLY A 19 6.16 -1.44 -3.36
C GLY A 19 5.09 -1.06 -4.37
N GLY A 20 4.34 -0.01 -4.06
CA GLY A 20 3.27 0.52 -4.91
C GLY A 20 2.85 1.92 -4.48
N LEU A 21 2.12 2.60 -5.38
CA LEU A 21 1.54 3.92 -5.13
C LEU A 21 0.03 3.86 -5.36
N VAL A 22 -0.71 4.55 -4.51
CA VAL A 22 -2.09 4.96 -4.79
C VAL A 22 -2.06 6.46 -5.00
N VAL A 23 -2.58 6.89 -6.15
CA VAL A 23 -2.76 8.31 -6.46
C VAL A 23 -4.26 8.55 -6.45
N ARG A 24 -4.75 9.33 -5.48
CA ARG A 24 -6.17 9.69 -5.40
C ARG A 24 -6.43 10.89 -6.30
N ASP A 25 -7.51 10.77 -7.07
CA ASP A 25 -8.06 11.89 -7.82
C ASP A 25 -8.91 12.74 -6.87
N THR A 26 -8.56 14.02 -6.74
CA THR A 26 -9.31 15.02 -5.95
C THR A 26 -10.47 15.62 -6.74
N GLY A 27 -10.57 15.33 -8.04
CA GLY A 27 -11.75 15.56 -8.88
C GLY A 27 -11.78 16.90 -9.62
N ASP A 28 -11.08 17.94 -9.16
CA ASP A 28 -11.11 19.26 -9.81
C ASP A 28 -9.95 19.51 -10.80
N GLY A 29 -8.91 18.66 -10.76
CA GLY A 29 -7.73 18.74 -11.62
C GLY A 29 -6.80 19.92 -11.35
N TRP A 30 -7.09 20.75 -10.34
CA TRP A 30 -6.28 21.90 -9.94
C TRP A 30 -5.57 21.64 -8.61
N GLU A 31 -6.20 20.88 -7.71
CA GLU A 31 -5.57 20.46 -6.47
C GLU A 31 -4.47 19.41 -6.73
N PRO A 32 -3.36 19.46 -5.97
CA PRO A 32 -2.35 18.42 -6.05
C PRO A 32 -2.95 17.08 -5.63
N ALA A 33 -2.66 16.04 -6.41
CA ALA A 33 -3.11 14.69 -6.09
C ALA A 33 -2.52 14.20 -4.76
N GLU A 34 -3.34 13.51 -3.98
CA GLU A 34 -2.87 12.83 -2.78
C GLU A 34 -2.21 11.50 -3.16
N ILE A 35 -0.93 11.36 -2.84
CA ILE A 35 -0.15 10.16 -3.14
C ILE A 35 0.13 9.40 -1.84
N GLU A 36 -0.33 8.16 -1.78
CA GLU A 36 0.05 7.22 -0.73
C GLU A 36 1.06 6.22 -1.28
N ARG A 37 2.21 6.11 -0.61
CA ARG A 37 3.23 5.11 -0.92
C ARG A 37 3.10 3.93 0.01
N TYR A 38 3.21 2.73 -0.53
CA TYR A 38 3.15 1.48 0.20
C TYR A 38 4.39 0.62 -0.03
N GLN A 39 4.80 -0.09 1.00
CA GLN A 39 5.83 -1.11 0.97
C GLN A 39 5.25 -2.43 1.47
N SER A 40 5.70 -3.55 0.91
CA SER A 40 5.46 -4.87 1.48
C SER A 40 6.78 -5.61 1.76
N ARG A 41 6.78 -6.44 2.81
CA ARG A 41 7.91 -7.30 3.18
C ARG A 41 7.42 -8.61 3.79
N LEU A 42 8.24 -9.65 3.69
CA LEU A 42 7.99 -10.93 4.37
C LEU A 42 8.69 -10.92 5.74
N VAL A 43 7.92 -11.02 6.82
CA VAL A 43 8.40 -11.07 8.21
C VAL A 43 7.83 -12.31 8.87
N ASP A 44 8.69 -13.23 9.33
CA ASP A 44 8.28 -14.48 9.98
C ASP A 44 7.19 -15.26 9.19
N GLY A 45 7.36 -15.32 7.86
CA GLY A 45 6.42 -15.99 6.95
C GLY A 45 5.11 -15.23 6.70
N ARG A 46 4.96 -14.01 7.20
CA ARG A 46 3.77 -13.16 7.01
C ARG A 46 4.10 -11.97 6.12
N VAL A 47 3.19 -11.65 5.21
CA VAL A 47 3.29 -10.43 4.41
C VAL A 47 2.82 -9.26 5.26
N VAL A 48 3.75 -8.36 5.54
CA VAL A 48 3.48 -7.08 6.20
C VAL A 48 3.40 -6.00 5.13
N VAL A 49 2.33 -5.19 5.18
CA VAL A 49 2.10 -4.07 4.27
C VAL A 49 2.01 -2.80 5.10
N GLU A 50 2.80 -1.81 4.74
CA GLU A 50 2.98 -0.56 5.50
C GLU A 50 2.84 0.62 4.54
N ARG A 51 2.21 1.71 5.01
CA ARG A 51 2.26 3.01 4.33
C ARG A 51 3.56 3.70 4.67
N VAL A 52 4.25 4.22 3.67
CA VAL A 52 5.46 5.03 3.83
C VAL A 52 5.07 6.50 3.93
N THR A 53 5.59 7.15 4.96
CA THR A 53 5.37 8.55 5.32
C THR A 53 6.71 9.23 5.59
N ASP A 54 6.71 10.55 5.69
CA ASP A 54 7.94 11.30 6.01
C ASP A 54 8.48 10.97 7.42
N ASP A 55 7.61 10.55 8.34
CA ASP A 55 7.94 10.13 9.71
C ASP A 55 8.31 8.63 9.82
N GLY A 56 8.33 7.89 8.70
CA GLY A 56 8.63 6.46 8.66
C GLY A 56 7.47 5.62 8.13
N VAL A 57 7.12 4.54 8.83
CA VAL A 57 6.06 3.61 8.39
C VAL A 57 4.83 3.69 9.29
N ALA A 58 3.66 3.57 8.68
CA ALA A 58 2.37 3.54 9.35
C ALA A 58 1.52 2.35 8.87
N GLU A 59 0.45 2.06 9.61
CA GLU A 59 -0.55 1.09 9.17
C GLU A 59 -1.16 1.49 7.82
N PRO A 60 -1.56 0.50 6.98
CA PRO A 60 -2.14 0.82 5.70
C PRO A 60 -3.48 1.54 5.87
N GLY A 61 -3.66 2.64 5.12
CA GLY A 61 -4.91 3.42 5.14
C GLY A 61 -6.05 2.78 4.32
N LEU A 62 -5.76 1.70 3.60
CA LEU A 62 -6.69 0.99 2.73
C LEU A 62 -6.75 -0.50 3.10
N PRO A 63 -7.89 -1.17 2.87
CA PRO A 63 -7.98 -2.61 3.06
C PRO A 63 -6.94 -3.36 2.22
N VAL A 64 -6.33 -4.40 2.81
CA VAL A 64 -5.29 -5.21 2.16
C VAL A 64 -5.81 -6.62 1.92
N ARG A 65 -5.58 -7.15 0.72
CA ARG A 65 -5.79 -8.56 0.37
C ARG A 65 -4.48 -9.16 -0.11
N VAL A 66 -3.98 -10.13 0.65
CA VAL A 66 -2.74 -10.84 0.32
C VAL A 66 -3.00 -12.04 -0.59
N ARG A 67 -2.11 -12.27 -1.55
CA ARG A 67 -2.12 -13.41 -2.49
C ARG A 67 -0.76 -14.12 -2.49
N GLY A 68 -0.79 -15.42 -2.78
CA GLY A 68 0.42 -16.22 -3.04
C GLY A 68 1.29 -16.47 -1.80
N VAL A 69 0.69 -16.53 -0.61
CA VAL A 69 1.31 -17.02 0.63
C VAL A 69 1.16 -18.53 0.77
#